data_AF-R9K8X5-F1
#
_entry.id   AF-R9K8X5-F1
#
_cell.length_a   1.000
_cell.length_b   1.000
_cell.length_c   1.000
_cell.angle_alpha   90.00
_cell.angle_beta   90.00
_cell.angle_gamma   90.00
#
_symmetry.space_group_name_H-M   'P 1'
#
loop_
_entity.id
_entity.type
_entity.pdbx_description
1 polymer ?
#
loop_
_entity_poly.entity_id
_entity_poly.type
_entity_poly.pdbx_seq_one_letter_code
_entity_poly.pdbx_strand_id
1 'polypeptide(L)'
;METYIKDLNLSAEVKAALSWTLQITKVSELEGLNYLTFANKCPKNCNALAIADELNALGYLYPPENEISVNDVPMSKRLQNVLMRNNILYLSQLSTHPKEEILKFRNMGENTMPELDSICEKYGIQIRSLASIKEAFDSCHFPATLHTIFFQNNIFCMDDFKHKNAHDLYAICQRDYALTMKTYYTLKKNGVMFEDWEDKYLFEILPKKKTSLIWQKYEISTVPQLPACNKQQLEEIISAFSELSEFIKL
;
A
#
# COMPACT_ATOMS: atom_id res chain seq x y z
N MET A 1 5.29 -25.09 16.04
CA MET A 1 6.28 -25.56 15.05
C MET A 1 5.92 -24.86 13.76
N GLU A 2 6.84 -24.10 13.17
CA GLU A 2 6.56 -23.33 11.95
C GLU A 2 6.29 -24.28 10.77
N THR A 3 5.25 -24.02 10.00
CA THR A 3 4.92 -24.79 8.79
C THR A 3 5.22 -23.93 7.55
N TYR A 4 5.91 -24.49 6.57
CA TYR A 4 6.28 -23.78 5.36
C TYR A 4 5.35 -24.12 4.19
N ILE A 5 5.07 -23.13 3.34
CA ILE A 5 4.20 -23.29 2.16
C ILE A 5 4.68 -24.40 1.22
N LYS A 6 6.00 -24.56 1.07
CA LYS A 6 6.61 -25.59 0.22
C LYS A 6 6.22 -27.03 0.63
N ASP A 7 5.95 -27.24 1.93
CA ASP A 7 5.65 -28.53 2.53
C ASP A 7 4.14 -28.87 2.48
N LEU A 8 3.30 -27.92 2.08
CA LEU A 8 1.85 -28.12 1.93
C LEU A 8 1.51 -28.91 0.67
N ASN A 9 0.36 -29.59 0.67
CA ASN A 9 -0.16 -30.29 -0.51
C ASN A 9 -0.91 -29.34 -1.45
N LEU A 10 -0.19 -28.36 -1.98
CA LEU A 10 -0.66 -27.37 -2.96
C LEU A 10 -0.11 -27.71 -4.36
N SER A 11 -0.80 -27.25 -5.41
CA SER A 11 -0.31 -27.32 -6.78
C SER A 11 1.02 -26.59 -6.96
N ALA A 12 1.81 -27.01 -7.95
CA ALA A 12 3.12 -26.40 -8.22
C ALA A 12 2.97 -24.91 -8.59
N GLU A 13 1.91 -24.57 -9.33
CA GLU A 13 1.56 -23.21 -9.71
C GLU A 13 1.24 -22.36 -8.49
N VAL A 14 0.44 -22.85 -7.55
CA VAL A 14 0.08 -22.11 -6.32
C VAL A 14 1.30 -21.93 -5.41
N LYS A 15 2.14 -22.96 -5.24
CA LYS A 15 3.40 -22.83 -4.49
C LYS A 15 4.31 -21.77 -5.11
N ALA A 16 4.43 -21.76 -6.43
CA ALA A 16 5.24 -20.79 -7.14
C ALA A 16 4.68 -19.37 -6.98
N ALA A 17 3.36 -19.19 -7.09
CA ALA A 17 2.71 -17.90 -6.87
C ALA A 17 2.93 -17.38 -5.45
N LEU A 18 2.67 -18.20 -4.43
CA LEU A 18 2.87 -17.81 -3.03
C LEU A 18 4.32 -17.41 -2.74
N SER A 19 5.29 -18.24 -3.15
CA SER A 19 6.70 -17.99 -2.83
C SER A 19 7.34 -16.88 -3.66
N TRP A 20 7.15 -16.88 -4.98
CA TRP A 20 7.89 -15.96 -5.86
C TRP A 20 7.15 -14.66 -6.09
N THR A 21 5.81 -14.72 -6.15
CA THR A 21 4.99 -13.56 -6.51
C THR A 21 4.55 -12.80 -5.25
N LEU A 22 4.13 -13.53 -4.21
CA LEU A 22 3.60 -12.93 -2.98
C LEU A 22 4.63 -12.89 -1.85
N GLN A 23 5.77 -13.56 -2.01
CA GLN A 23 6.83 -13.70 -0.99
C GLN A 23 6.33 -14.31 0.33
N ILE A 24 5.23 -15.08 0.27
CA ILE A 24 4.66 -15.82 1.40
C ILE A 24 5.33 -17.19 1.42
N THR A 25 6.12 -17.45 2.45
CA THR A 25 6.91 -18.68 2.57
C THR A 25 6.48 -19.53 3.76
N LYS A 26 5.80 -18.94 4.73
CA LYS A 26 5.34 -19.55 5.97
C LYS A 26 3.82 -19.48 6.09
N VAL A 27 3.24 -20.46 6.77
CA VAL A 27 1.80 -20.49 7.06
C VAL A 27 1.40 -19.36 8.00
N SER A 28 2.25 -19.00 8.96
CA SER A 28 2.01 -17.88 9.89
C SER A 28 1.78 -16.54 9.17
N GLU A 29 2.29 -16.35 7.96
CA GLU A 29 2.08 -15.14 7.16
C GLU A 29 0.65 -15.06 6.55
N LEU A 30 -0.09 -16.17 6.57
CA LEU A 30 -1.51 -16.22 6.18
C LEU A 30 -2.45 -15.93 7.34
N GLU A 31 -1.96 -15.93 8.58
CA GLU A 31 -2.80 -15.70 9.76
C GLU A 31 -3.47 -14.31 9.70
N GLY A 32 -4.77 -14.28 9.98
CA GLY A 32 -5.59 -13.08 9.89
C GLY A 32 -6.00 -12.66 8.48
N LEU A 33 -5.55 -13.38 7.44
CA LEU A 33 -6.04 -13.18 6.08
C LEU A 33 -7.32 -13.98 5.82
N ASN A 34 -8.15 -13.42 4.96
CA ASN A 34 -9.31 -14.05 4.34
C ASN A 34 -9.20 -13.86 2.82
N TYR A 35 -10.14 -14.39 2.04
CA TYR A 35 -10.08 -14.27 0.57
C TYR A 35 -9.96 -12.82 0.09
N LEU A 36 -10.68 -11.90 0.72
CA LEU A 36 -10.71 -10.48 0.35
C LEU A 36 -9.35 -9.80 0.60
N THR A 37 -8.84 -9.91 1.82
CA THR A 37 -7.57 -9.31 2.22
C THR A 37 -6.37 -9.96 1.52
N PHE A 38 -6.46 -11.27 1.23
CA PHE A 38 -5.49 -11.98 0.41
C PHE A 38 -5.49 -11.48 -1.04
N ALA A 39 -6.67 -11.37 -1.68
CA ALA A 39 -6.80 -10.92 -3.06
C ALA A 39 -6.23 -9.50 -3.28
N ASN A 40 -6.37 -8.61 -2.29
CA ASN A 40 -5.79 -7.27 -2.32
C ASN A 40 -4.25 -7.26 -2.34
N LYS A 41 -3.60 -8.32 -1.84
CA LYS A 41 -2.14 -8.49 -1.90
C LYS A 41 -1.68 -9.12 -3.22
N CYS A 42 -2.58 -9.75 -3.97
CA CYS A 42 -2.22 -10.40 -5.22
C CYS A 42 -2.00 -9.40 -6.35
N PRO A 43 -0.95 -9.56 -7.17
CA PRO A 43 -0.75 -8.70 -8.33
C PRO A 43 -1.80 -8.98 -9.41
N LYS A 44 -1.98 -8.01 -10.30
CA LYS A 44 -2.91 -8.11 -11.44
C LYS A 44 -2.60 -9.35 -12.28
N ASN A 45 -3.65 -10.02 -12.78
CA ASN A 45 -3.60 -11.29 -13.52
C ASN A 45 -3.14 -12.52 -12.72
N CYS A 46 -2.83 -12.40 -11.43
CA CYS A 46 -2.75 -13.56 -10.54
C CYS A 46 -4.15 -14.17 -10.39
N ASN A 47 -4.30 -15.50 -10.35
CA ASN A 47 -5.59 -16.11 -10.09
C ASN A 47 -5.80 -16.24 -8.56
N ALA A 48 -6.10 -15.11 -7.91
CA ALA A 48 -6.23 -15.04 -6.46
C ALA A 48 -7.29 -16.03 -5.92
N LEU A 49 -8.40 -16.22 -6.66
CA LEU A 49 -9.45 -17.17 -6.28
C LEU A 49 -8.95 -18.61 -6.26
N ALA A 50 -8.26 -19.06 -7.30
CA ALA A 50 -7.76 -20.44 -7.35
C ALA A 50 -6.74 -20.72 -6.24
N ILE A 51 -5.86 -19.75 -5.93
CA ILE A 51 -4.93 -19.88 -4.81
C ILE A 51 -5.69 -19.95 -3.48
N ALA A 52 -6.67 -19.07 -3.29
CA ALA A 52 -7.48 -19.01 -2.10
C ALA A 52 -8.26 -20.32 -1.86
N ASP A 53 -8.81 -20.91 -2.92
CA ASP A 53 -9.54 -22.19 -2.88
C ASP A 53 -8.66 -23.37 -2.48
N GLU A 54 -7.42 -23.46 -2.99
CA GLU A 54 -6.48 -24.49 -2.55
C GLU A 54 -6.08 -24.31 -1.07
N LEU A 55 -5.85 -23.07 -0.63
CA LEU A 55 -5.55 -22.78 0.77
C LEU A 55 -6.76 -23.07 1.68
N ASN A 56 -7.98 -22.83 1.21
CA ASN A 56 -9.21 -23.16 1.92
C ASN A 56 -9.40 -24.66 2.09
N ALA A 57 -9.13 -25.45 1.05
CA ALA A 57 -9.19 -26.90 1.12
C ALA A 57 -8.26 -27.49 2.19
N LEU A 58 -7.18 -26.77 2.53
CA LEU A 58 -6.24 -27.14 3.59
C LEU A 58 -6.54 -26.47 4.95
N GLY A 59 -7.54 -25.61 5.03
CA GLY A 59 -7.96 -24.91 6.25
C GLY A 59 -7.10 -23.70 6.64
N TYR A 60 -6.37 -23.08 5.69
CA TYR A 60 -5.50 -21.93 5.96
C TYR A 60 -6.10 -20.58 5.58
N LEU A 61 -7.11 -20.56 4.72
CA LEU A 61 -7.75 -19.32 4.27
C LEU A 61 -9.25 -19.54 4.11
N TYR A 62 -10.06 -18.60 4.56
CA TYR A 62 -11.51 -18.73 4.51
C TYR A 62 -12.15 -17.56 3.78
N PRO A 63 -13.28 -17.78 3.08
CA PRO A 63 -14.06 -16.68 2.54
C PRO A 63 -14.60 -15.81 3.70
N PRO A 64 -14.62 -14.48 3.55
CA PRO A 64 -15.23 -13.60 4.53
C PRO A 64 -16.74 -13.83 4.68
N GLU A 65 -17.23 -13.66 5.90
CA GLU A 65 -18.67 -13.69 6.21
C GLU A 65 -19.32 -12.36 5.76
N ASN A 66 -20.54 -12.43 5.21
CA ASN A 66 -21.35 -11.29 4.79
C ASN A 66 -20.84 -10.47 3.59
N GLU A 67 -19.91 -11.02 2.81
CA GLU A 67 -19.42 -10.38 1.59
C GLU A 67 -20.13 -10.90 0.34
N ILE A 68 -20.39 -10.01 -0.62
CA ILE A 68 -21.08 -10.37 -1.87
C ILE A 68 -20.05 -10.75 -2.91
N SER A 69 -19.95 -12.04 -3.20
CA SER A 69 -19.07 -12.58 -4.24
C SER A 69 -19.48 -12.10 -5.63
N VAL A 70 -18.50 -11.73 -6.45
CA VAL A 70 -18.69 -11.36 -7.87
C VAL A 70 -19.30 -12.52 -8.67
N ASN A 71 -19.06 -13.76 -8.27
CA ASN A 71 -19.60 -14.94 -8.96
C ASN A 71 -21.11 -15.14 -8.72
N ASP A 72 -21.65 -14.60 -7.63
CA ASP A 72 -23.05 -14.77 -7.24
C ASP A 72 -23.95 -13.64 -7.76
N VAL A 73 -23.36 -12.61 -8.38
CA VAL A 73 -24.07 -11.44 -8.88
C VAL A 73 -24.37 -11.61 -10.37
N PRO A 74 -25.63 -11.44 -10.82
CA PRO A 74 -25.95 -11.48 -12.24
C PRO A 74 -25.34 -10.27 -12.95
N MET A 75 -24.34 -10.53 -13.79
CA MET A 75 -23.65 -9.54 -14.61
C MET A 75 -23.14 -10.15 -15.92
N SER A 76 -22.71 -9.30 -16.85
CA SER A 76 -22.12 -9.72 -18.10
C SER A 76 -20.81 -10.47 -17.87
N LYS A 77 -20.53 -11.47 -18.71
CA LYS A 77 -19.25 -12.18 -18.69
C LYS A 77 -18.06 -11.25 -18.91
N ARG A 78 -18.28 -10.14 -19.62
CA ARG A 78 -17.26 -9.11 -19.78
C ARG A 78 -16.94 -8.45 -18.44
N LEU A 79 -17.94 -7.95 -17.71
CA LEU A 79 -17.72 -7.30 -16.42
C LEU A 79 -17.09 -8.29 -15.42
N GLN A 80 -17.64 -9.50 -15.30
CA GLN A 80 -17.08 -10.54 -14.43
C GLN A 80 -15.60 -10.80 -14.72
N ASN A 81 -15.23 -10.96 -15.99
CA ASN A 81 -13.82 -11.17 -16.37
C ASN A 81 -12.94 -9.95 -16.10
N VAL A 82 -13.47 -8.73 -16.20
CA VAL A 82 -12.73 -7.51 -15.85
C VAL A 82 -12.44 -7.47 -14.34
N LEU A 83 -13.43 -7.77 -13.50
CA LEU A 83 -13.28 -7.80 -12.04
C LEU A 83 -12.30 -8.90 -11.60
N MET A 84 -12.49 -10.13 -12.09
CA MET A 84 -11.64 -11.28 -11.72
C MET A 84 -10.17 -11.08 -12.11
N ARG A 85 -9.88 -10.48 -13.28
CA ARG A 85 -8.50 -10.19 -13.70
C ARG A 85 -7.79 -9.16 -12.82
N ASN A 86 -8.55 -8.33 -12.12
CA ASN A 86 -8.05 -7.33 -11.18
C ASN A 86 -8.17 -7.81 -9.72
N ASN A 87 -8.38 -9.12 -9.47
CA ASN A 87 -8.52 -9.71 -8.14
C ASN A 87 -9.66 -9.14 -7.30
N ILE A 88 -10.72 -8.64 -7.96
CA ILE A 88 -11.95 -8.23 -7.30
C ILE A 88 -12.85 -9.46 -7.21
N LEU A 89 -12.78 -10.13 -6.07
CA LEU A 89 -13.57 -11.32 -5.73
C LEU A 89 -14.91 -10.95 -5.10
N TYR A 90 -14.95 -9.83 -4.36
CA TYR A 90 -16.13 -9.34 -3.66
C TYR A 90 -16.43 -7.89 -4.05
N LEU A 91 -17.71 -7.52 -4.07
CA LEU A 91 -18.13 -6.17 -4.48
C LEU A 91 -17.60 -5.07 -3.55
N SER A 92 -17.41 -5.35 -2.25
CA SER A 92 -16.88 -4.38 -1.28
C SER A 92 -15.49 -3.85 -1.64
N GLN A 93 -14.65 -4.65 -2.31
CA GLN A 93 -13.33 -4.23 -2.80
C GLN A 93 -13.43 -3.05 -3.79
N LEU A 94 -14.56 -2.87 -4.49
CA LEU A 94 -14.72 -1.73 -5.38
C LEU A 94 -14.66 -0.38 -4.64
N SER A 95 -15.01 -0.35 -3.36
CA SER A 95 -14.93 0.86 -2.53
C SER A 95 -13.49 1.24 -2.18
N THR A 96 -12.54 0.30 -2.25
CA THR A 96 -11.12 0.55 -1.99
C THR A 96 -10.36 1.03 -3.23
N HIS A 97 -11.03 1.05 -4.39
CA HIS A 97 -10.46 1.56 -5.64
C HIS A 97 -11.16 2.85 -6.06
N PRO A 98 -10.41 3.91 -6.37
CA PRO A 98 -11.02 5.11 -6.93
C PRO A 98 -11.57 4.85 -8.33
N LYS A 99 -12.64 5.56 -8.71
CA LYS A 99 -13.31 5.44 -10.02
C LYS A 99 -12.31 5.56 -11.19
N GLU A 100 -11.34 6.45 -11.09
CA GLU A 100 -10.29 6.65 -12.09
C GLU A 100 -9.35 5.46 -12.26
N GLU A 101 -9.18 4.63 -11.23
CA GLU A 101 -8.41 3.38 -11.34
C GLU A 101 -9.25 2.29 -12.02
N ILE A 102 -10.52 2.14 -11.60
CA ILE A 102 -11.44 1.15 -12.16
C ILE A 102 -11.62 1.37 -13.67
N LEU A 103 -11.76 2.64 -14.09
CA LEU A 103 -11.86 3.01 -15.51
C LEU A 103 -10.64 2.61 -16.35
N LYS A 104 -9.47 2.41 -15.72
CA LYS A 104 -8.24 1.96 -16.41
C LYS A 104 -8.17 0.44 -16.53
N PHE A 105 -9.09 -0.30 -15.94
CA PHE A 105 -9.11 -1.76 -16.10
C PHE A 105 -9.28 -2.11 -17.57
N ARG A 106 -8.45 -3.05 -18.05
CA ARG A 106 -8.52 -3.50 -19.43
C ARG A 106 -9.92 -4.04 -19.72
N ASN A 107 -10.53 -3.58 -20.80
CA ASN A 107 -11.90 -3.90 -21.22
C ASN A 107 -13.01 -3.25 -20.37
N MET A 108 -12.69 -2.32 -19.46
CA MET A 108 -13.68 -1.43 -18.87
C MET A 108 -14.04 -0.34 -19.89
N GLY A 109 -15.13 -0.55 -20.63
CA GLY A 109 -15.56 0.32 -21.72
C GLY A 109 -16.92 0.99 -21.46
N GLU A 110 -17.41 1.67 -22.48
CA GLU A 110 -18.64 2.49 -22.48
C GLU A 110 -19.88 1.74 -21.95
N ASN A 111 -20.03 0.45 -22.24
CA ASN A 111 -21.15 -0.36 -21.76
C ASN A 111 -20.88 -1.09 -20.42
N THR A 112 -19.61 -1.24 -20.02
CA THR A 112 -19.22 -2.06 -18.86
C THR A 112 -19.22 -1.25 -17.57
N MET A 113 -18.81 0.03 -17.62
CA MET A 113 -18.83 0.90 -16.44
C MET A 113 -20.27 1.22 -15.97
N PRO A 114 -21.24 1.56 -16.85
CA PRO A 114 -22.62 1.80 -16.41
C PRO A 114 -23.28 0.56 -15.81
N GLU A 115 -22.96 -0.63 -16.35
CA GLU A 115 -23.40 -1.91 -15.76
C GLU A 115 -22.86 -2.06 -14.33
N LEU A 116 -21.56 -1.79 -14.12
CA LEU A 116 -20.94 -1.82 -12.80
C LEU A 116 -21.55 -0.79 -11.85
N ASP A 117 -21.77 0.44 -12.31
CA ASP A 117 -22.41 1.51 -11.51
C ASP A 117 -23.81 1.07 -11.04
N SER A 118 -24.62 0.45 -11.92
CA SER A 118 -25.96 -0.06 -11.58
C SER A 118 -25.92 -1.22 -10.56
N ILE A 119 -24.96 -2.13 -10.69
CA ILE A 119 -24.73 -3.19 -9.69
C ILE A 119 -24.33 -2.58 -8.36
N CYS A 120 -23.40 -1.63 -8.35
CA CYS A 120 -22.95 -0.98 -7.13
C CYS A 120 -24.11 -0.28 -6.41
N GLU A 121 -24.95 0.46 -7.13
CA GLU A 121 -26.14 1.10 -6.59
C GLU A 121 -27.10 0.09 -5.95
N LYS A 122 -27.39 -1.02 -6.67
CA LYS A 122 -28.28 -2.08 -6.19
C LYS A 122 -27.80 -2.70 -4.86
N TYR A 123 -26.48 -2.85 -4.70
CA TYR A 123 -25.89 -3.49 -3.52
C TYR A 123 -25.33 -2.48 -2.50
N GLY A 124 -25.58 -1.18 -2.67
CA GLY A 124 -25.13 -0.13 -1.74
C GLY A 124 -23.62 0.08 -1.68
N ILE A 125 -22.90 -0.24 -2.76
CA ILE A 125 -21.44 -0.10 -2.86
C ILE A 125 -21.10 1.29 -3.40
N GLN A 126 -20.24 2.03 -2.70
CA GLN A 126 -19.87 3.39 -3.07
C GLN A 126 -18.49 3.43 -3.72
N ILE A 127 -18.45 3.66 -5.04
CA ILE A 127 -17.20 3.98 -5.76
C ILE A 127 -16.96 5.49 -5.67
N ARG A 128 -15.85 5.89 -5.04
CA ARG A 128 -15.47 7.31 -4.89
C ARG A 128 -14.44 7.72 -5.93
N SER A 129 -14.39 9.00 -6.27
CA SER A 129 -13.40 9.58 -7.19
C SER A 129 -12.23 10.21 -6.42
N LEU A 130 -11.07 10.32 -7.07
CA LEU A 130 -9.94 11.10 -6.58
C LEU A 130 -10.14 12.62 -6.66
N ALA A 131 -11.27 13.11 -7.20
CA ALA A 131 -11.51 14.54 -7.41
C ALA A 131 -11.37 15.36 -6.11
N SER A 132 -11.98 14.91 -5.01
CA SER A 132 -11.90 15.59 -3.72
C SER A 132 -10.47 15.65 -3.18
N ILE A 133 -9.70 14.56 -3.34
CA ILE A 133 -8.29 14.51 -2.93
C ILE A 133 -7.47 15.48 -3.79
N LYS A 134 -7.66 15.47 -5.10
CA LYS A 134 -6.95 16.39 -6.00
C LYS A 134 -7.22 17.84 -5.66
N GLU A 135 -8.47 18.19 -5.36
CA GLU A 135 -8.87 19.52 -4.95
C GLU A 135 -8.25 19.91 -3.59
N ALA A 136 -8.32 19.02 -2.60
CA ALA A 136 -7.79 19.27 -1.26
C ALA A 136 -6.25 19.42 -1.23
N PHE A 137 -5.55 18.82 -2.19
CA PHE A 137 -4.08 18.85 -2.29
C PHE A 137 -3.57 19.61 -3.53
N ASP A 138 -4.40 20.45 -4.16
CA ASP A 138 -4.04 21.16 -5.40
C ASP A 138 -2.75 22.00 -5.24
N SER A 139 -2.59 22.67 -4.10
CA SER A 139 -1.40 23.46 -3.77
C SER A 139 -0.10 22.63 -3.68
N CYS A 140 -0.21 21.31 -3.45
CA CYS A 140 0.93 20.43 -3.24
C CYS A 140 1.54 19.88 -4.53
N HIS A 141 0.81 19.95 -5.65
CA HIS A 141 1.27 19.44 -6.95
C HIS A 141 1.79 17.99 -6.88
N PHE A 142 1.08 17.14 -6.14
CA PHE A 142 1.49 15.75 -5.93
C PHE A 142 1.34 14.91 -7.20
N PRO A 143 2.20 13.89 -7.40
CA PRO A 143 2.03 12.93 -8.48
C PRO A 143 0.73 12.15 -8.30
N ALA A 144 0.11 11.74 -9.41
CA ALA A 144 -1.18 11.03 -9.39
C ALA A 144 -1.15 9.73 -8.56
N THR A 145 0.00 9.05 -8.48
CA THR A 145 0.19 7.86 -7.65
C THR A 145 -0.03 8.15 -6.17
N LEU A 146 0.38 9.32 -5.68
CA LEU A 146 0.23 9.69 -4.27
C LEU A 146 -1.24 9.96 -3.91
N HIS A 147 -2.05 10.48 -4.83
CA HIS A 147 -3.50 10.61 -4.62
C HIS A 147 -4.17 9.26 -4.43
N THR A 148 -3.76 8.22 -5.18
CA THR A 148 -4.25 6.85 -4.98
C THR A 148 -3.81 6.29 -3.63
N ILE A 149 -2.55 6.53 -3.23
CA ILE A 149 -2.05 6.12 -1.90
C ILE A 149 -2.84 6.79 -0.78
N PHE A 150 -3.12 8.09 -0.88
CA PHE A 150 -3.93 8.82 0.09
C PHE A 150 -5.35 8.27 0.17
N PHE A 151 -5.99 8.01 -0.97
CA PHE A 151 -7.30 7.37 -1.02
C PHE A 151 -7.34 6.06 -0.26
N GLN A 152 -6.36 5.17 -0.51
CA GLN A 152 -6.27 3.85 0.13
C GLN A 152 -6.05 3.93 1.65
N ASN A 153 -5.47 5.05 2.13
CA ASN A 153 -5.21 5.30 3.54
C ASN A 153 -6.25 6.23 4.19
N ASN A 154 -7.39 6.46 3.54
CA ASN A 154 -8.46 7.35 4.00
C ASN A 154 -7.98 8.79 4.28
N ILE A 155 -7.02 9.28 3.49
CA ILE A 155 -6.54 10.66 3.52
C ILE A 155 -7.24 11.42 2.40
N PHE A 156 -8.17 12.30 2.77
CA PHE A 156 -8.97 13.09 1.85
C PHE A 156 -8.63 14.58 1.90
N CYS A 157 -8.00 15.05 2.98
CA CYS A 157 -7.60 16.44 3.16
C CYS A 157 -6.37 16.58 4.07
N MET A 158 -5.88 17.82 4.22
CA MET A 158 -4.74 18.13 5.09
C MET A 158 -4.98 17.80 6.55
N ASP A 159 -6.22 17.98 7.02
CA ASP A 159 -6.58 17.73 8.42
C ASP A 159 -6.55 16.25 8.79
N ASP A 160 -6.60 15.34 7.81
CA ASP A 160 -6.44 13.90 8.07
C ASP A 160 -5.02 13.53 8.52
N PHE A 161 -4.05 14.44 8.38
CA PHE A 161 -2.71 14.30 8.97
C PHE A 161 -2.63 14.79 10.41
N LYS A 162 -3.69 15.40 10.95
CA LYS A 162 -3.72 15.78 12.36
C LYS A 162 -3.55 14.53 13.21
N HIS A 163 -2.67 14.60 14.19
CA HIS A 163 -2.27 13.47 15.06
C HIS A 163 -1.48 12.37 14.38
N LYS A 164 -1.03 12.56 13.13
CA LYS A 164 -0.08 11.66 12.50
C LYS A 164 1.35 12.11 12.76
N ASN A 165 2.23 11.15 12.93
CA ASN A 165 3.66 11.39 13.02
C ASN A 165 4.38 11.03 11.70
N ALA A 166 5.70 11.22 11.66
CA ALA A 166 6.52 10.90 10.48
C ALA A 166 6.51 9.40 10.12
N HIS A 167 6.37 8.51 11.11
CA HIS A 167 6.28 7.07 10.89
C HIS A 167 4.95 6.67 10.24
N ASP A 168 3.84 7.29 10.66
CA ASP A 168 2.54 7.09 10.01
C ASP A 168 2.60 7.51 8.53
N LEU A 169 3.23 8.65 8.23
CA LEU A 169 3.42 9.09 6.85
C LEU A 169 4.29 8.10 6.06
N TYR A 170 5.34 7.55 6.67
CA TYR A 170 6.17 6.51 6.06
C TYR A 170 5.37 5.24 5.74
N ALA A 171 4.49 4.81 6.66
CA ALA A 171 3.58 3.69 6.44
C ALA A 171 2.57 3.98 5.32
N ILE A 172 1.96 5.17 5.31
CA ILE A 172 1.03 5.62 4.25
C ILE A 172 1.72 5.57 2.89
N CYS A 173 2.94 6.10 2.79
CA CYS A 173 3.76 6.08 1.57
C CYS A 173 4.37 4.69 1.26
N GLN A 174 3.77 3.61 1.76
CA GLN A 174 4.15 2.22 1.45
C GLN A 174 5.62 1.92 1.77
N ARG A 175 6.18 2.58 2.79
CA ARG A 175 7.58 2.46 3.22
C ARG A 175 8.60 2.89 2.16
N ASP A 176 8.17 3.64 1.14
CA ASP A 176 9.08 4.32 0.20
C ASP A 176 9.63 5.58 0.87
N TYR A 177 10.89 5.51 1.29
CA TYR A 177 11.55 6.62 1.98
C TYR A 177 11.65 7.89 1.12
N ALA A 178 11.96 7.74 -0.17
CA ALA A 178 12.15 8.88 -1.06
C ALA A 178 10.82 9.61 -1.35
N LEU A 179 9.74 8.85 -1.51
CA LEU A 179 8.38 9.39 -1.61
C LEU A 179 7.98 10.07 -0.30
N THR A 180 8.14 9.38 0.83
CA THR A 180 7.81 9.89 2.17
C THR A 180 8.48 11.23 2.44
N MET A 181 9.80 11.31 2.24
CA MET A 181 10.56 12.54 2.43
C MET A 181 10.02 13.68 1.57
N LYS A 182 9.75 13.43 0.28
CA LYS A 182 9.21 14.46 -0.62
C LYS A 182 7.84 14.93 -0.15
N THR A 183 6.97 14.00 0.23
CA THR A 183 5.62 14.28 0.73
C THR A 183 5.67 15.08 2.03
N TYR A 184 6.52 14.68 2.98
CA TYR A 184 6.70 15.34 4.29
C TYR A 184 7.03 16.83 4.13
N TYR A 185 8.05 17.18 3.35
CA TYR A 185 8.41 18.59 3.15
C TYR A 185 7.32 19.38 2.44
N THR A 186 6.62 18.77 1.47
CA THR A 186 5.52 19.44 0.76
C THR A 186 4.35 19.71 1.71
N LEU A 187 3.96 18.74 2.53
CA LEU A 187 2.89 18.89 3.52
C LEU A 187 3.26 19.95 4.58
N LYS A 188 4.50 19.91 5.09
CA LYS A 188 5.01 20.91 6.05
C LYS A 188 5.03 22.33 5.46
N LYS A 189 5.42 22.48 4.19
CA LYS A 189 5.34 23.77 3.47
C LYS A 189 3.90 24.29 3.36
N ASN A 190 2.92 23.40 3.33
CA ASN A 190 1.49 23.72 3.29
C ASN A 190 0.83 23.76 4.67
N GLY A 191 1.62 23.81 5.76
CA GLY A 191 1.11 24.05 7.11
C GLY A 191 0.72 22.80 7.91
N VAL A 192 0.96 21.60 7.38
CA VAL A 192 0.74 20.35 8.15
C VAL A 192 1.81 20.22 9.24
N MET A 193 1.35 19.99 10.47
CA MET A 193 2.20 19.75 11.64
C MET A 193 2.08 18.28 12.04
N PHE A 194 3.19 17.56 11.97
CA PHE A 194 3.28 16.17 12.42
C PHE A 194 3.62 16.10 13.90
N GLU A 195 3.06 15.11 14.59
CA GLU A 195 3.46 14.78 15.96
C GLU A 195 4.86 14.16 15.98
N ASP A 196 5.50 14.23 17.16
CA ASP A 196 6.82 13.66 17.36
C ASP A 196 6.78 12.13 17.36
N TRP A 197 7.82 11.53 16.79
CA TRP A 197 8.09 10.09 16.82
C TRP A 197 9.46 9.85 17.45
N GLU A 198 9.59 8.77 18.23
CA GLU A 198 10.81 8.46 18.99
C GLU A 198 12.01 8.20 18.05
N ASP A 199 11.81 7.36 17.03
CA ASP A 199 12.85 7.05 16.03
C ASP A 199 12.88 8.08 14.91
N LYS A 200 13.36 9.28 15.22
CA LYS A 200 13.40 10.41 14.27
C LYS A 200 13.99 10.03 12.92
N TYR A 201 13.25 10.33 11.86
CA TYR A 201 13.74 10.20 10.50
C TYR A 201 14.70 11.34 10.17
N LEU A 202 15.68 11.08 9.29
CA LEU A 202 16.66 12.11 8.91
C LEU A 202 16.00 13.31 8.21
N PHE A 203 14.85 13.13 7.55
CA PHE A 203 14.13 14.25 6.92
C PHE A 203 13.41 15.16 7.92
N GLU A 204 13.24 14.73 9.18
CA GLU A 204 12.67 15.57 10.23
C GLU A 204 13.68 16.59 10.77
N ILE A 205 14.97 16.21 10.78
CA ILE A 205 16.05 16.99 11.41
C ILE A 205 16.95 17.70 10.40
N LEU A 206 17.09 17.18 9.18
CA LEU A 206 17.95 17.76 8.15
C LEU A 206 17.15 18.42 7.01
N PRO A 207 17.76 19.30 6.22
CA PRO A 207 17.18 19.78 4.97
C PRO A 207 17.13 18.70 3.88
N LYS A 208 16.08 18.76 3.03
CA LYS A 208 15.80 17.80 1.95
C LYS A 208 17.00 17.37 1.13
N LYS A 209 17.86 18.32 0.72
CA LYS A 209 19.05 18.04 -0.10
C LYS A 209 20.03 17.13 0.62
N LYS A 210 20.32 17.40 1.89
CA LYS A 210 21.27 16.61 2.69
C LYS A 210 20.72 15.22 2.97
N THR A 211 19.46 15.14 3.39
CA THR A 211 18.79 13.85 3.62
C THR A 211 18.76 12.97 2.36
N SER A 212 18.51 13.57 1.19
CA SER A 212 18.52 12.85 -0.08
C SER A 212 19.91 12.25 -0.38
N LEU A 213 20.99 12.99 -0.12
CA LEU A 213 22.36 12.53 -0.33
C LEU A 213 22.73 11.38 0.61
N ILE A 214 22.36 11.48 1.89
CA ILE A 214 22.64 10.43 2.88
C ILE A 214 21.91 9.14 2.48
N TRP A 215 20.63 9.22 2.15
CA TRP A 215 19.85 8.06 1.71
C TRP A 215 20.43 7.43 0.45
N GLN A 216 20.79 8.24 -0.55
CA GLN A 216 21.34 7.72 -1.82
C GLN A 216 22.70 7.04 -1.66
N LYS A 217 23.54 7.51 -0.74
CA LYS A 217 24.91 7.01 -0.57
C LYS A 217 24.99 5.87 0.44
N TYR A 218 24.14 5.88 1.47
CA TYR A 218 24.28 5.01 2.64
C TYR A 218 23.02 4.22 3.00
N GLU A 219 21.87 4.49 2.37
CA GLU A 219 20.57 3.86 2.68
C GLU A 219 20.14 4.02 4.15
N ILE A 220 20.58 5.12 4.78
CA ILE A 220 20.21 5.46 6.17
C ILE A 220 18.99 6.38 6.14
N SER A 221 17.98 6.02 6.94
CA SER A 221 16.67 6.67 6.98
C SER A 221 16.34 7.31 8.33
N THR A 222 16.86 6.75 9.43
CA THR A 222 16.56 7.20 10.80
C THR A 222 17.84 7.49 11.60
N VAL A 223 17.71 8.32 12.64
CA VAL A 223 18.82 8.63 13.56
C VAL A 223 19.35 7.38 14.28
N PRO A 224 18.52 6.46 14.79
CA PRO A 224 19.00 5.24 15.46
C PRO A 224 19.82 4.29 14.57
N GLN A 225 19.77 4.43 13.24
CA GLN A 225 20.61 3.66 12.32
C GLN A 225 22.05 4.18 12.26
N LEU A 226 22.30 5.43 12.65
CA LEU A 226 23.63 6.05 12.57
C LEU A 226 24.66 5.35 13.50
N PRO A 227 24.37 5.06 14.78
CA PRO A 227 25.32 4.35 15.65
C PRO A 227 25.62 2.91 15.22
N ALA A 228 24.72 2.28 14.43
CA ALA A 228 24.92 0.93 13.90
C ALA A 228 25.85 0.89 12.67
N CYS A 229 26.19 2.05 12.09
CA CYS A 229 27.14 2.14 10.99
C CYS A 229 28.56 1.84 11.46
N ASN A 230 29.41 1.36 10.55
CA ASN A 230 30.82 1.16 10.91
C ASN A 230 31.49 2.52 11.19
N LYS A 231 32.54 2.51 12.03
CA LYS A 231 33.19 3.73 12.53
C LYS A 231 33.67 4.66 11.40
N GLN A 232 34.21 4.09 10.32
CA GLN A 232 34.72 4.85 9.18
C GLN A 232 33.59 5.54 8.39
N GLN A 233 32.47 4.83 8.16
CA GLN A 233 31.28 5.39 7.54
C GLN A 233 30.67 6.50 8.39
N LEU A 234 30.62 6.30 9.72
CA LEU A 234 30.10 7.30 10.64
C LEU A 234 30.97 8.57 10.63
N GLU A 235 32.30 8.43 10.64
CA GLU A 235 33.23 9.56 10.52
C GLU A 235 33.07 10.30 9.18
N GLU A 236 32.88 9.59 8.07
CA GLU A 236 32.59 10.20 6.76
C GLU A 236 31.26 10.96 6.75
N ILE A 237 30.21 10.38 7.33
CA ILE A 237 28.87 10.98 7.41
C ILE A 237 28.91 12.24 8.28
N ILE A 238 29.53 12.17 9.46
CA ILE A 238 29.66 13.33 10.37
C ILE A 238 30.51 14.43 9.73
N SER A 239 31.61 14.07 9.05
CA SER A 239 32.45 15.02 8.31
C SER A 239 31.68 15.73 7.19
N ALA A 240 30.85 15.00 6.45
CA ALA A 240 30.02 15.57 5.40
C ALA A 240 28.78 16.34 5.93
N PHE A 241 28.31 15.99 7.13
CA PHE A 241 27.05 16.49 7.71
C PHE A 241 27.19 16.76 9.22
N SER A 242 27.93 17.82 9.57
CA SER A 242 28.27 18.16 10.96
C SER A 242 27.07 18.32 11.91
N GLU A 243 25.91 18.72 11.41
CA GLU A 243 24.63 18.84 12.15
C GLU A 243 24.18 17.53 12.81
N LEU A 244 24.62 16.37 12.29
CA LEU A 244 24.29 15.06 12.87
C LEU A 244 25.03 14.77 14.18
N SER A 245 26.13 15.49 14.46
CA SER A 245 26.93 15.28 15.67
C SER A 245 26.14 15.54 16.96
N GLU A 246 25.13 16.41 16.92
CA GLU A 246 24.26 16.71 18.07
C GLU A 246 23.29 15.56 18.42
N PHE A 247 23.00 14.70 17.44
CA PHE A 247 22.03 13.61 17.56
C PHE A 247 22.69 12.25 17.81
N ILE A 248 24.01 12.17 17.63
CA ILE A 248 24.80 10.95 17.87
C ILE A 248 25.51 11.14 19.22
N LYS A 249 24.98 10.50 20.28
CA LYS A 249 25.77 10.28 21.49
C LYS A 249 26.84 9.24 21.18
N LEU A 250 28.06 9.68 20.86
CA LEU A 250 29.25 8.83 20.84
C LEU A 250 29.57 8.32 22.25
#